data_AF-A0A967I5H7-F1
#
_entry.id   AF-A0A967I5H7-F1
#
_cell.length_a   1.000
_cell.length_b   1.000
_cell.length_c   1.000
_cell.angle_alpha   90.00
_cell.angle_beta   90.00
_cell.angle_gamma   90.00
#
_symmetry.space_group_name_H-M   'P 1'
#
loop_
_entity.id
_entity.type
_entity.pdbx_description
1 polymer ?
#
loop_
_entity_poly.entity_id
_entity_poly.type
_entity_poly.pdbx_seq_one_letter_code
_entity_poly.pdbx_strand_id
1 'polypeptide(L)'
;MSRSVTVRILSGVLLAALLLPVSRSLADDLDDSRRKLQQIERRLRQTSQTLEQKTQAERQLRSDLRSVSAELERMRRRDKDLERELGRIEETIAARQKDAAEARTQVGEMENQVKTRLVALYKAGDAGPLRIVFSSTTPSEMARQFRYLSGVVRHDRQLLDTYRSRLEDL
;
A
#
# COMPACT_ATOMS: atom_id res chain seq x y z
N MET A 1 -0.80 -106.03 -56.44
CA MET A 1 -0.46 -105.53 -55.08
C MET A 1 -0.15 -104.02 -55.02
N SER A 2 -0.43 -103.20 -56.06
CA SER A 2 -0.05 -101.76 -56.09
C SER A 2 -1.10 -100.77 -55.55
N ARG A 3 -2.21 -101.25 -54.95
CA ARG A 3 -3.29 -100.41 -54.41
C ARG A 3 -3.15 -100.05 -52.91
N SER A 4 -2.34 -100.77 -52.15
CA SER A 4 -2.18 -100.54 -50.69
C SER A 4 -1.04 -99.56 -50.35
N VAL A 5 -0.07 -99.38 -51.25
CA VAL A 5 1.07 -98.47 -51.08
C VAL A 5 0.69 -97.03 -51.47
N THR A 6 -0.09 -96.87 -52.53
CA THR A 6 -0.60 -95.57 -52.99
C THR A 6 -1.56 -94.94 -51.98
N VAL A 7 -2.45 -95.73 -51.35
CA VAL A 7 -3.37 -95.22 -50.31
C VAL A 7 -2.62 -94.76 -49.05
N ARG A 8 -1.51 -95.42 -48.68
CA ARG A 8 -0.68 -95.03 -47.53
C ARG A 8 0.18 -93.79 -47.79
N ILE A 9 0.66 -93.60 -49.02
CA ILE A 9 1.38 -92.38 -49.42
C ILE A 9 0.39 -91.20 -49.54
N LEU A 10 -0.82 -91.44 -50.08
CA LEU A 10 -1.87 -90.42 -50.18
C LEU A 10 -2.41 -90.00 -48.80
N SER A 11 -2.53 -90.94 -47.84
CA SER A 11 -2.96 -90.62 -46.46
C SER A 11 -1.87 -89.91 -45.65
N GLY A 12 -0.58 -90.21 -45.90
CA GLY A 12 0.55 -89.53 -45.26
C GLY A 12 0.71 -88.07 -45.71
N VAL A 13 0.46 -87.79 -46.99
CA VAL A 13 0.49 -86.42 -47.55
C VAL A 13 -0.72 -85.60 -47.08
N LEU A 14 -1.90 -86.21 -46.93
CA LEU A 14 -3.10 -85.54 -46.43
C LEU A 14 -2.98 -85.14 -44.95
N LEU A 15 -2.30 -85.94 -44.12
CA LEU A 15 -2.06 -85.62 -42.70
C LEU A 15 -1.00 -84.52 -42.53
N ALA A 16 0.04 -84.50 -43.37
CA ALA A 16 1.08 -83.48 -43.36
C ALA A 16 0.61 -82.12 -43.92
N ALA A 17 -0.30 -82.12 -44.90
CA ALA A 17 -0.89 -80.90 -45.46
C ALA A 17 -1.90 -80.22 -44.51
N LEU A 18 -2.54 -80.96 -43.60
CA LEU A 18 -3.49 -80.42 -42.63
C LEU A 18 -2.80 -79.70 -41.44
N LEU A 19 -1.52 -79.99 -41.19
CA LEU A 19 -0.73 -79.42 -40.10
C LEU A 19 0.03 -78.12 -40.47
N LEU A 20 0.00 -77.69 -41.73
CA LEU A 20 0.93 -76.66 -42.24
C LEU A 20 0.37 -75.34 -42.81
N PRO A 21 -0.91 -74.96 -42.63
CA PRO A 21 -1.25 -73.53 -42.74
C PRO A 21 -1.94 -72.92 -41.51
N VAL A 22 -2.42 -73.70 -40.54
CA VAL A 22 -3.14 -73.17 -39.36
C VAL A 22 -2.20 -72.48 -38.35
N SER A 23 -0.94 -72.89 -38.28
CA SER A 23 0.06 -72.32 -37.36
C SER A 23 0.54 -70.92 -37.76
N ARG A 24 0.46 -70.55 -39.05
CA ARG A 24 0.88 -69.22 -39.52
C ARG A 24 -0.13 -68.12 -39.16
N SER A 25 -1.43 -68.38 -39.24
CA SER A 25 -2.46 -67.38 -38.89
C SER A 25 -2.56 -67.14 -37.38
N LEU A 26 -2.39 -68.18 -36.54
CA LEU A 26 -2.32 -68.01 -35.10
C LEU A 26 -1.04 -67.30 -34.64
N ALA A 27 0.09 -67.53 -35.31
CA ALA A 27 1.35 -66.84 -34.99
C ALA A 27 1.30 -65.34 -35.34
N ASP A 28 0.70 -64.98 -36.48
CA ASP A 28 0.55 -63.58 -36.91
C ASP A 28 -0.39 -62.78 -35.99
N ASP A 29 -1.49 -63.40 -35.54
CA ASP A 29 -2.43 -62.78 -34.59
C ASP A 29 -1.83 -62.61 -33.18
N LEU A 30 -0.95 -63.53 -32.77
CA LEU A 30 -0.16 -63.44 -31.54
C LEU A 30 0.88 -62.30 -31.60
N ASP A 31 1.56 -62.15 -32.73
CA ASP A 31 2.54 -61.08 -32.93
C ASP A 31 1.87 -59.70 -33.02
N ASP A 32 0.71 -59.58 -33.68
CA ASP A 32 -0.06 -58.35 -33.71
C ASP A 32 -0.59 -57.97 -32.31
N SER A 33 -1.07 -58.95 -31.54
CA SER A 33 -1.47 -58.76 -30.14
C SER A 33 -0.32 -58.29 -29.25
N ARG A 34 0.88 -58.84 -29.42
CA ARG A 34 2.10 -58.37 -28.71
C ARG A 34 2.48 -56.94 -29.09
N ARG A 35 2.39 -56.57 -30.36
CA ARG A 35 2.66 -55.19 -30.83
C ARG A 35 1.66 -54.20 -30.25
N LYS A 36 0.37 -54.54 -30.24
CA LYS A 36 -0.69 -53.74 -29.60
C LYS A 36 -0.43 -53.54 -28.11
N LEU A 37 -0.05 -54.60 -27.39
CA LEU A 37 0.28 -54.51 -25.97
C LEU A 37 1.48 -53.59 -25.71
N GLN A 38 2.57 -53.73 -26.49
CA GLN A 38 3.72 -52.82 -26.39
C GLN A 38 3.37 -51.36 -26.72
N GLN A 39 2.44 -51.12 -27.65
CA GLN A 39 1.97 -49.78 -27.97
C GLN A 39 1.13 -49.19 -26.82
N ILE A 40 0.26 -50.00 -26.21
CA ILE A 40 -0.54 -49.62 -25.04
C ILE A 40 0.39 -49.31 -23.86
N GLU A 41 1.39 -50.13 -23.57
CA GLU A 41 2.36 -49.86 -22.50
C GLU A 41 3.15 -48.57 -22.74
N ARG A 42 3.57 -48.30 -23.98
CA ARG A 42 4.24 -47.04 -24.34
C ARG A 42 3.33 -45.85 -24.13
N ARG A 43 2.06 -45.93 -24.57
CA ARG A 43 1.05 -44.88 -24.35
C ARG A 43 0.76 -44.68 -22.87
N LEU A 44 0.68 -45.76 -22.10
CA LEU A 44 0.48 -45.70 -20.65
C LEU A 44 1.64 -44.97 -19.97
N ARG A 45 2.89 -45.34 -20.26
CA ARG A 45 4.08 -44.65 -19.72
C ARG A 45 4.10 -43.17 -20.07
N GLN A 46 3.83 -42.81 -21.33
CA GLN A 46 3.77 -41.42 -21.77
C GLN A 46 2.65 -40.63 -21.08
N THR A 47 1.49 -41.25 -20.91
CA THR A 47 0.34 -40.64 -20.24
C THR A 47 0.63 -40.43 -18.75
N SER A 48 1.23 -41.42 -18.07
CA SER A 48 1.67 -41.31 -16.67
C SER A 48 2.69 -40.20 -16.48
N GLN A 49 3.72 -40.11 -17.34
CA GLN A 49 4.71 -39.02 -17.28
C GLN A 49 4.07 -37.64 -17.51
N THR A 50 3.15 -37.54 -18.47
CA THR A 50 2.42 -36.29 -18.74
C THR A 50 1.55 -35.89 -17.54
N LEU A 51 0.89 -36.87 -16.91
CA LEU A 51 0.08 -36.64 -15.72
C LEU A 51 0.93 -36.13 -14.55
N GLU A 52 2.08 -36.76 -14.30
CA GLU A 52 3.03 -36.31 -13.26
C GLU A 52 3.51 -34.87 -13.49
N GLN A 53 3.90 -34.55 -14.73
CA GLN A 53 4.30 -33.19 -15.11
C GLN A 53 3.18 -32.18 -14.89
N LYS A 54 1.94 -32.51 -15.30
CA LYS A 54 0.77 -31.65 -15.08
C LYS A 54 0.46 -31.48 -13.60
N THR A 55 0.54 -32.54 -12.80
CA THR A 55 0.35 -32.47 -11.34
C THR A 55 1.40 -31.58 -10.69
N GLN A 56 2.66 -31.65 -11.13
CA GLN A 56 3.72 -30.78 -10.62
C GLN A 56 3.47 -29.32 -11.02
N ALA A 57 3.10 -29.05 -12.28
CA ALA A 57 2.75 -27.73 -12.75
C ALA A 57 1.55 -27.14 -11.99
N GLU A 58 0.51 -27.96 -11.71
CA GLU A 58 -0.64 -27.54 -10.90
C GLU A 58 -0.22 -27.16 -9.48
N ARG A 59 0.65 -27.95 -8.84
CA ARG A 59 1.17 -27.64 -7.50
C ARG A 59 1.95 -26.32 -7.48
N GLN A 60 2.78 -26.09 -8.49
CA GLN A 60 3.53 -24.83 -8.62
C GLN A 60 2.57 -23.65 -8.79
N LEU A 61 1.61 -23.76 -9.72
CA LEU A 61 0.63 -22.71 -9.97
C LEU A 61 -0.22 -22.39 -8.73
N ARG A 62 -0.63 -23.42 -7.96
CA ARG A 62 -1.31 -23.22 -6.67
C ARG A 62 -0.41 -22.52 -5.65
N SER A 63 0.88 -22.81 -5.63
CA SER A 63 1.84 -22.12 -4.76
C SER A 63 1.97 -20.65 -5.14
N ASP A 64 2.16 -20.37 -6.42
CA ASP A 64 2.28 -19.00 -6.95
C ASP A 64 1.01 -18.20 -6.68
N LEU A 65 -0.17 -18.81 -6.90
CA LEU A 65 -1.45 -18.17 -6.61
C LEU A 65 -1.61 -17.81 -5.13
N ARG A 66 -1.17 -18.69 -4.21
CA ARG A 66 -1.17 -18.40 -2.77
C ARG A 66 -0.22 -17.25 -2.44
N SER A 67 0.96 -17.21 -3.05
CA SER A 67 1.92 -16.13 -2.82
C SER A 67 1.38 -14.79 -3.30
N VAL A 68 0.85 -14.73 -4.52
CA VAL A 68 0.26 -13.52 -5.09
C VAL A 68 -0.93 -13.06 -4.26
N SER A 69 -1.80 -13.98 -3.83
CA SER A 69 -2.94 -13.64 -2.96
C SER A 69 -2.49 -13.07 -1.62
N ALA A 70 -1.44 -13.63 -1.01
CA ALA A 70 -0.88 -13.12 0.24
C ALA A 70 -0.26 -11.72 0.05
N GLU A 71 0.42 -11.49 -1.07
CA GLU A 71 1.00 -10.18 -1.40
C GLU A 71 -0.09 -9.13 -1.64
N LEU A 72 -1.14 -9.48 -2.39
CA LEU A 72 -2.31 -8.62 -2.63
C LEU A 72 -2.96 -8.20 -1.30
N GLU A 73 -3.13 -9.13 -0.37
CA GLU A 73 -3.69 -8.82 0.95
C GLU A 73 -2.76 -7.92 1.79
N ARG A 74 -1.44 -8.04 1.65
CA ARG A 74 -0.49 -7.11 2.29
C ARG A 74 -0.55 -5.72 1.66
N MET A 75 -0.67 -5.63 0.34
CA MET A 75 -0.82 -4.35 -0.36
C MET A 75 -2.11 -3.66 0.05
N ARG A 76 -3.25 -4.37 0.05
CA ARG A 76 -4.54 -3.83 0.51
C ARG A 76 -4.52 -3.30 1.93
N ARG A 77 -3.78 -3.95 2.84
CA ARG A 77 -3.61 -3.45 4.22
C ARG A 77 -2.78 -2.17 4.25
N ARG A 78 -1.67 -2.14 3.51
CA ARG A 78 -0.82 -0.95 3.39
C ARG A 78 -1.60 0.23 2.79
N ASP A 79 -2.41 -0.01 1.76
CA ASP A 79 -3.25 1.04 1.15
C ASP A 79 -4.22 1.62 2.18
N LYS A 80 -4.93 0.77 2.94
CA LYS A 80 -5.82 1.23 4.02
C LYS A 80 -5.09 1.98 5.14
N ASP A 81 -3.86 1.59 5.44
CA ASP A 81 -3.04 2.28 6.45
C ASP A 81 -2.64 3.67 5.94
N LEU A 82 -2.20 3.76 4.68
CA LEU A 82 -1.85 5.01 4.01
C LEU A 82 -3.06 5.95 3.87
N GLU A 83 -4.24 5.44 3.51
CA GLU A 83 -5.48 6.24 3.45
C GLU A 83 -5.82 6.86 4.81
N ARG A 84 -5.65 6.09 5.90
CA ARG A 84 -5.87 6.61 7.27
C ARG A 84 -4.83 7.63 7.68
N GLU A 85 -3.57 7.42 7.30
CA GLU A 85 -2.50 8.38 7.57
C GLU A 85 -2.70 9.68 6.79
N LEU A 86 -3.08 9.58 5.52
CA LEU A 86 -3.41 10.72 4.67
C LEU A 86 -4.53 11.57 5.30
N GLY A 87 -5.64 10.93 5.71
CA GLY A 87 -6.75 11.64 6.34
C GLY A 87 -6.33 12.39 7.63
N ARG A 88 -5.48 11.78 8.46
CA ARG A 88 -4.94 12.45 9.67
C ARG A 88 -4.04 13.63 9.33
N ILE A 89 -3.21 13.50 8.30
CA ILE A 89 -2.33 14.58 7.84
C ILE A 89 -3.18 15.73 7.28
N GLU A 90 -4.21 15.44 6.50
CA GLU A 90 -5.14 16.46 5.97
C GLU A 90 -5.87 17.21 7.08
N GLU A 91 -6.38 16.50 8.10
CA GLU A 91 -6.99 17.13 9.29
C GLU A 91 -5.97 18.01 10.04
N THR A 92 -4.74 17.54 10.19
CA THR A 92 -3.66 18.29 10.84
C THR A 92 -3.33 19.55 10.04
N ILE A 93 -3.23 19.46 8.72
CA ILE A 93 -2.98 20.61 7.83
C ILE A 93 -4.12 21.63 7.97
N ALA A 94 -5.37 21.20 7.95
CA ALA A 94 -6.53 22.08 8.08
C ALA A 94 -6.52 22.82 9.43
N ALA A 95 -6.23 22.11 10.52
CA ALA A 95 -6.10 22.70 11.86
C ALA A 95 -4.96 23.74 11.90
N ARG A 96 -3.78 23.39 11.38
CA ARG A 96 -2.62 24.31 11.35
C ARG A 96 -2.86 25.54 10.48
N GLN A 97 -3.55 25.40 9.35
CA GLN A 97 -3.94 26.53 8.51
C GLN A 97 -4.89 27.48 9.25
N LYS A 98 -5.84 26.93 10.00
CA LYS A 98 -6.73 27.73 10.85
C LYS A 98 -5.95 28.47 11.95
N ASP A 99 -5.10 27.76 12.69
CA ASP A 99 -4.26 28.35 13.74
C ASP A 99 -3.38 29.49 13.18
N ALA A 100 -2.80 29.29 11.99
CA ALA A 100 -1.98 30.31 11.32
C ALA A 100 -2.82 31.52 10.88
N ALA A 101 -4.03 31.31 10.39
CA ALA A 101 -4.93 32.41 10.02
C ALA A 101 -5.36 33.24 11.24
N GLU A 102 -5.66 32.57 12.36
CA GLU A 102 -5.98 33.22 13.63
C GLU A 102 -4.77 33.99 14.17
N ALA A 103 -3.58 33.41 14.16
CA ALA A 103 -2.34 34.08 14.57
C ALA A 103 -2.06 35.34 13.75
N ARG A 104 -2.20 35.26 12.42
CA ARG A 104 -2.05 36.44 11.52
C ARG A 104 -3.07 37.54 11.84
N THR A 105 -4.30 37.16 12.14
CA THR A 105 -5.36 38.11 12.51
C THR A 105 -5.02 38.81 13.82
N GLN A 106 -4.62 38.07 14.84
CA GLN A 106 -4.21 38.62 16.14
C GLN A 106 -3.02 39.58 16.01
N VAL A 107 -2.03 39.26 15.18
CA VAL A 107 -0.89 40.15 14.93
C VAL A 107 -1.31 41.41 14.20
N GLY A 108 -2.24 41.32 13.23
CA GLY A 108 -2.82 42.51 12.58
C GLY A 108 -3.58 43.41 13.56
N GLU A 109 -4.32 42.84 14.50
CA GLU A 109 -4.99 43.60 15.57
C GLU A 109 -3.98 44.28 16.49
N MET A 110 -2.93 43.56 16.93
CA MET A 110 -1.86 44.12 17.75
C MET A 110 -1.10 45.23 17.03
N GLU A 111 -0.85 45.09 15.72
CA GLU A 111 -0.22 46.12 14.90
C GLU A 111 -1.03 47.42 14.93
N ASN A 112 -2.36 47.34 14.80
CA ASN A 112 -3.25 48.49 14.89
C ASN A 112 -3.23 49.15 16.28
N GLN A 113 -3.17 48.34 17.34
CA GLN A 113 -3.03 48.85 18.71
C GLN A 113 -1.69 49.58 18.87
N VAL A 114 -0.58 48.97 18.45
CA VAL A 114 0.77 49.56 18.50
C VAL A 114 0.82 50.87 17.72
N LYS A 115 0.31 50.90 16.48
CA LYS A 115 0.21 52.12 15.66
C LYS A 115 -0.56 53.23 16.38
N THR A 116 -1.70 52.91 16.96
CA THR A 116 -2.53 53.87 17.71
C THR A 116 -1.76 54.44 18.91
N ARG A 117 -1.07 53.58 19.67
CA ARG A 117 -0.25 54.00 20.82
C ARG A 117 0.91 54.89 20.39
N LEU A 118 1.63 54.54 19.31
CA LEU A 118 2.73 55.34 18.78
C LEU A 118 2.27 56.74 18.34
N VAL A 119 1.12 56.84 17.66
CA VAL A 119 0.53 58.14 17.30
C VAL A 119 0.15 58.96 18.53
N ALA A 120 -0.42 58.32 19.56
CA ALA A 120 -0.76 59.01 20.80
C ALA A 120 0.48 59.53 21.53
N LEU A 121 1.56 58.74 21.58
CA LEU A 121 2.84 59.15 22.15
C LEU A 121 3.47 60.31 21.39
N TYR A 122 3.46 60.25 20.05
CA TYR A 122 3.95 61.34 19.20
C TYR A 122 3.17 62.64 19.41
N LYS A 123 1.83 62.56 19.47
CA LYS A 123 0.96 63.73 19.71
C LYS A 123 1.10 64.29 21.12
N ALA A 124 1.40 63.46 22.11
CA ALA A 124 1.64 63.91 23.48
C ALA A 124 2.95 64.72 23.61
N GLY A 125 3.96 64.37 22.81
CA GLY A 125 5.29 64.98 22.88
C GLY A 125 6.04 64.67 24.18
N ASP A 126 7.33 65.04 24.24
CA ASP A 126 8.22 64.67 25.35
C ASP A 126 7.75 65.19 26.73
N ALA A 127 7.10 66.36 26.75
CA ALA A 127 6.59 66.96 27.98
C ALA A 127 5.16 66.52 28.33
N GLY A 128 4.42 65.87 27.43
CA GLY A 128 2.99 65.55 27.62
C GLY A 128 2.70 64.75 28.89
N PRO A 129 3.36 63.60 29.11
CA PRO A 129 3.18 62.79 30.31
C PRO A 129 3.53 63.52 31.61
N LEU A 130 4.61 64.29 31.60
CA LEU A 130 5.05 65.08 32.76
C LEU A 130 4.07 66.22 33.05
N ARG A 131 3.54 66.87 32.01
CA ARG A 131 2.57 67.95 32.13
C ARG A 131 1.27 67.48 32.80
N ILE A 132 0.84 66.24 32.56
CA ILE A 132 -0.31 65.65 33.25
C ILE A 132 0.00 65.58 34.74
N VAL A 133 1.08 64.90 35.13
CA VAL A 133 1.45 64.75 36.55
C VAL A 133 1.57 66.11 37.25
N PHE A 134 2.27 67.07 36.65
CA PHE A 134 2.49 68.40 37.22
C PHE A 134 1.29 69.36 37.13
N SER A 135 0.19 68.99 36.45
CA SER A 135 -1.05 69.76 36.49
C SER A 135 -1.94 69.45 37.70
N SER A 136 -1.51 68.53 38.58
CA SER A 136 -2.24 68.13 39.78
C SER A 136 -2.20 69.21 40.88
N THR A 137 -3.32 69.44 41.57
CA THR A 137 -3.43 70.50 42.59
C THR A 137 -2.91 70.04 43.96
N THR A 138 -2.87 68.73 44.22
CA THR A 138 -2.44 68.17 45.51
C THR A 138 -1.38 67.06 45.35
N PRO A 139 -0.49 66.86 46.35
CA PRO A 139 0.51 65.79 46.31
C PRO A 139 -0.10 64.39 46.13
N SER A 140 -1.25 64.13 46.77
CA SER A 140 -1.97 62.87 46.65
C SER A 140 -2.51 62.62 45.24
N GLU A 141 -2.95 63.67 44.56
CA GLU A 141 -3.39 63.59 43.16
C GLU A 141 -2.22 63.34 42.21
N MET A 142 -1.11 64.04 42.42
CA MET A 142 0.12 63.85 41.67
C MET A 142 0.64 62.41 41.76
N ALA A 143 0.63 61.82 42.97
CA ALA A 143 0.99 60.42 43.17
C ALA A 143 0.05 59.44 42.44
N ARG A 144 -1.26 59.72 42.41
CA ARG A 144 -2.22 58.88 41.65
C ARG A 144 -1.94 58.95 40.16
N GLN A 145 -1.76 60.15 39.60
CA GLN A 145 -1.50 60.33 38.18
C GLN A 145 -0.16 59.69 37.76
N PHE A 146 0.87 59.80 38.59
CA PHE A 146 2.15 59.11 38.36
C PHE A 146 1.97 57.59 38.30
N ARG A 147 1.18 56.99 39.19
CA ARG A 147 0.88 55.54 39.13
C ARG A 147 0.14 55.16 37.86
N TYR A 148 -0.85 55.94 37.43
CA TYR A 148 -1.58 55.68 36.19
C TYR A 148 -0.67 55.75 34.97
N LEU A 149 0.17 56.78 34.88
CA LEU A 149 1.15 56.90 33.80
C LEU A 149 2.12 55.72 33.79
N SER A 150 2.62 55.33 34.97
CA SER A 150 3.49 54.16 35.11
C SER A 150 2.80 52.86 34.67
N GLY A 151 1.50 52.72 34.94
CA GLY A 151 0.69 51.60 34.47
C GLY A 151 0.57 51.57 32.95
N VAL A 152 0.29 52.72 32.32
CA VAL A 152 0.19 52.88 30.87
C VAL A 152 1.52 52.54 30.18
N VAL A 153 2.65 53.07 30.67
CA VAL A 153 3.97 52.79 30.10
C VAL A 153 4.33 51.31 30.19
N ARG A 154 3.97 50.66 31.31
CA ARG A 154 4.20 49.22 31.49
C ARG A 154 3.37 48.39 30.51
N HIS A 155 2.09 48.73 30.36
CA HIS A 155 1.21 48.08 29.40
C HIS A 155 1.73 48.24 27.96
N ASP A 156 2.16 49.46 27.58
CA ASP A 156 2.68 49.71 26.23
C ASP A 156 3.97 48.93 25.94
N ARG A 157 4.86 48.79 26.94
CA ARG A 157 6.04 47.91 26.81
C ARG A 157 5.62 46.45 26.60
N GLN A 158 4.70 45.95 27.43
CA GLN A 158 4.22 44.58 27.30
C GLN A 158 3.55 44.33 25.94
N LEU A 159 2.78 45.29 25.42
CA LEU A 159 2.17 45.22 24.10
C LEU A 159 3.25 45.11 23.00
N LEU A 160 4.28 45.95 23.04
CA LEU A 160 5.38 45.93 22.08
C LEU A 160 6.20 44.63 22.13
N ASP A 161 6.50 44.15 23.34
CA ASP A 161 7.26 42.91 23.53
C ASP A 161 6.45 41.70 23.05
N THR A 162 5.16 41.66 23.37
CA THR A 162 4.25 40.60 22.89
C THR A 162 4.11 40.65 21.38
N TYR A 163 3.92 41.83 20.79
CA TYR A 163 3.82 42.00 19.34
C TYR A 163 5.08 41.53 18.61
N ARG A 164 6.27 41.86 19.13
CA ARG A 164 7.55 41.39 18.57
C ARG A 164 7.68 39.87 18.64
N SER A 165 7.41 39.28 19.79
CA SER A 165 7.45 37.82 19.95
C SER A 165 6.49 37.12 18.98
N ARG A 166 5.26 37.64 18.84
CA ARG A 166 4.26 37.08 17.92
C ARG A 166 4.63 37.24 16.45
N LEU A 167 5.40 38.28 16.10
CA LEU A 167 5.95 38.48 14.76
C LEU A 167 7.08 37.49 14.43
N GLU A 168 7.89 37.10 15.42
CA GLU A 168 8.95 36.09 15.25
C GLU A 168 8.38 34.67 15.11
N ASP A 169 7.24 34.41 15.75
CA ASP A 169 6.54 33.12 15.70
C ASP A 169 5.71 32.89 14.41
N LEU A 170 5.66 33.88 13.52
CA LEU A 170 4.83 33.91 12.29
C LEU A 170 5.58 33.44 11.05
#